data_AF-H0VHE5-F1
#
_entry.id   AF-H0VHE5-F1
#
_cell.length_a   1.000
_cell.length_b   1.000
_cell.length_c   1.000
_cell.angle_alpha   90.00
_cell.angle_beta   90.00
_cell.angle_gamma   90.00
#
_symmetry.space_group_name_H-M   'P 1'
#
loop_
_entity.id
_entity.type
_entity.pdbx_description
1 polymer ?
#
loop_
_entity_poly.entity_id
_entity_poly.type
_entity_poly.pdbx_seq_one_letter_code
_entity_poly.pdbx_strand_id
1 'polypeptide(L)'
;MLTSKVEKDLSSTIRVVSNAPGDFPVSVWVTAANCWMCHQLARSAVTLPITNFLIGKIVVSQNTSLPWPSSYLTKTVLKISFFHHDPSNFFKSASFLYRWDFGDGTLLVTDNSVVYYNYSVIGTFTVKLKVVAEWEETKPDGTSKGIVQRTGDFSASLKLQETLRGIQVLGPTLTQTFQKVTVTLNFLGSPPLTMCWRLKPECLPLEEGECHPVSVASTEYNLTHTFRDPGDYCFSIRAENVISKTHQYHKVQVWPSRLQPAVFAFPCATLITVMLAFIMYMTLRNATQQKEVVENPEPPSGVRCCCQLCCGPFLLESSSEYLEIVRENHGLLPPLYKSVRTYTV
;
A
#
# COMPACT_ATOMS: atom_id res chain seq x y z
N MET A 1 53.46 -13.19 16.13
CA MET A 1 54.75 -12.46 16.28
C MET A 1 54.80 -11.33 15.27
N LEU A 2 55.21 -10.13 15.69
CA LEU A 2 55.46 -9.01 14.78
C LEU A 2 56.66 -9.36 13.88
N THR A 3 56.47 -9.35 12.56
CA THR A 3 57.52 -9.74 11.60
C THR A 3 58.13 -8.55 10.88
N SER A 4 57.37 -7.46 10.67
CA SER A 4 57.94 -6.22 10.11
C SER A 4 57.12 -5.00 10.50
N LYS A 5 57.77 -3.83 10.46
CA LYS A 5 57.18 -2.52 10.69
C LYS A 5 57.74 -1.55 9.65
N VAL A 6 56.85 -0.77 9.05
CA VAL A 6 57.20 0.29 8.10
C VAL A 6 56.50 1.55 8.57
N GLU A 7 57.27 2.61 8.82
CA GLU A 7 56.75 3.93 9.20
C GLU A 7 56.96 4.91 8.06
N LYS A 8 55.93 5.70 7.77
CA LYS A 8 55.95 6.86 6.86
C LYS A 8 55.34 8.05 7.61
N ASP A 9 55.53 9.26 7.09
CA ASP A 9 55.12 10.53 7.75
C ASP A 9 53.72 10.52 8.37
N LEU A 10 52.73 9.95 7.66
CA LEU A 10 51.33 9.89 8.12
C LEU A 10 50.75 8.46 8.23
N SER A 11 51.54 7.42 7.96
CA SER A 11 51.03 6.04 7.98
C SER A 11 52.07 5.06 8.48
N SER A 12 51.65 4.14 9.34
CA SER A 12 52.48 3.04 9.83
C SER A 12 51.82 1.72 9.49
N THR A 13 52.60 0.80 8.92
CA THR A 13 52.15 -0.55 8.57
C THR A 13 52.94 -1.56 9.38
N ILE A 14 52.24 -2.51 9.99
CA ILE A 14 52.87 -3.67 10.65
C ILE A 14 52.46 -4.95 9.93
N ARG A 15 53.38 -5.92 9.91
CA ARG A 15 53.08 -7.29 9.47
C ARG A 15 53.21 -8.20 10.68
N VAL A 16 52.19 -9.01 10.92
CA VAL A 16 52.15 -9.97 12.02
C VAL A 16 51.88 -11.34 11.43
N VAL A 17 52.66 -12.33 11.84
CA VAL A 17 52.46 -13.74 11.46
C VAL A 17 52.25 -14.54 12.74
N SER A 18 51.24 -15.39 12.77
CA SER A 18 51.04 -16.36 13.84
C SER A 18 51.02 -17.77 13.28
N ASN A 19 51.64 -18.68 14.02
CA ASN A 19 51.68 -20.11 13.69
C ASN A 19 50.45 -20.86 14.23
N ALA A 20 49.61 -20.18 15.01
CA ALA A 20 48.39 -20.72 15.59
C ALA A 20 47.24 -19.71 15.46
N PRO A 21 45.99 -20.17 15.30
CA PRO A 21 44.82 -19.30 15.33
C PRO A 21 44.63 -18.70 16.73
N GLY A 22 43.99 -17.54 16.79
CA GLY A 22 43.71 -16.83 18.03
C GLY A 22 43.46 -15.35 17.82
N ASP A 23 43.06 -14.69 18.88
CA ASP A 23 42.85 -13.25 18.92
C ASP A 23 44.12 -12.56 19.41
N PHE A 24 44.74 -11.78 18.52
CA PHE A 24 46.00 -11.12 18.80
C PHE A 24 45.77 -9.61 19.04
N PRO A 25 45.79 -9.14 20.29
CA PRO A 25 45.67 -7.72 20.57
C PRO A 25 46.93 -7.00 20.09
N VAL A 26 46.75 -6.02 19.21
CA VAL A 26 47.77 -5.11 18.72
C VAL A 26 47.48 -3.74 19.32
N SER A 27 48.41 -3.23 20.12
CA SER A 27 48.37 -1.84 20.57
C SER A 27 49.44 -1.01 19.87
N VAL A 28 49.05 0.15 19.38
CA VAL A 28 49.92 1.16 18.78
C VAL A 28 49.89 2.40 19.66
N TRP A 29 51.03 3.02 19.90
CA TRP A 29 51.13 4.28 20.62
C TRP A 29 52.06 5.25 19.90
N VAL A 30 51.82 6.54 20.09
CA VAL A 30 52.59 7.62 19.49
C VAL A 30 53.42 8.31 20.57
N THR A 31 54.69 8.56 20.28
CA THR A 31 55.62 9.32 21.14
C THR A 31 56.23 10.48 20.36
N ALA A 32 56.77 11.48 21.07
CA ALA A 32 57.54 12.54 20.43
C ALA A 32 58.80 11.96 19.74
N ALA A 33 59.08 12.40 18.51
CA ALA A 33 60.12 11.82 17.65
C ALA A 33 61.55 11.79 18.27
N ASN A 34 61.85 12.73 19.17
CA ASN A 34 63.19 12.93 19.74
C ASN A 34 63.26 12.63 21.24
N CYS A 35 62.40 11.77 21.78
CA CYS A 35 62.36 11.53 23.22
C CYS A 35 62.12 10.05 23.56
N TRP A 36 63.20 9.36 23.94
CA TRP A 36 63.19 7.93 24.27
C TRP A 36 62.42 7.57 25.56
N MET A 37 62.19 8.52 26.46
CA MET A 37 61.46 8.30 27.72
C MET A 37 60.16 9.12 27.84
N CYS A 38 59.63 9.66 26.75
CA CYS A 38 58.43 10.50 26.83
C CYS A 38 57.15 9.67 27.06
N HIS A 39 56.18 10.29 27.74
CA HIS A 39 54.84 9.75 27.88
C HIS A 39 54.16 9.56 26.52
N GLN A 40 53.31 8.54 26.42
CA GLN A 40 52.53 8.24 25.22
C GLN A 40 51.55 9.39 24.95
N LEU A 41 51.62 10.00 23.77
CA LEU A 41 50.74 11.10 23.35
C LEU A 41 49.35 10.59 22.94
N ALA A 42 49.31 9.40 22.37
CA ALA A 42 48.09 8.71 21.98
C ALA A 42 48.33 7.21 21.98
N ARG A 43 47.27 6.44 22.24
CA ARG A 43 47.26 4.98 22.16
C ARG A 43 46.00 4.52 21.46
N SER A 44 46.12 3.52 20.61
CA SER A 44 45.01 2.78 20.02
C SER A 44 45.29 1.28 20.13
N ALA A 45 44.24 0.47 20.18
CA ALA A 45 44.36 -0.97 20.19
C ALA A 45 43.31 -1.60 19.29
N VAL A 46 43.69 -2.67 18.59
CA VAL A 46 42.82 -3.48 17.75
C VAL A 46 43.13 -4.95 17.98
N THR A 47 42.11 -5.79 18.00
CA THR A 47 42.30 -7.24 18.08
C THR A 47 42.28 -7.83 16.67
N LEU A 48 43.34 -8.54 16.29
CA LEU A 48 43.44 -9.23 15.01
C LEU A 48 43.05 -10.70 15.18
N PRO A 49 41.88 -11.14 14.67
CA PRO A 49 41.50 -12.55 14.68
C PRO A 49 42.27 -13.29 13.58
N ILE A 50 43.16 -14.19 13.97
CA ILE A 50 43.82 -15.12 13.04
C ILE A 50 43.09 -16.45 13.12
N THR A 51 42.57 -16.93 12.00
CA THR A 51 41.74 -18.14 11.97
C THR A 51 42.40 -19.24 11.15
N ASN A 52 42.01 -20.48 11.47
CA ASN A 52 42.34 -21.67 10.68
C ASN A 52 41.32 -21.92 9.55
N PHE A 53 40.42 -20.98 9.30
CA PHE A 53 39.38 -21.07 8.29
C PHE A 53 39.63 -20.06 7.17
N LEU A 54 39.04 -20.32 6.01
CA LEU A 54 39.05 -19.37 4.91
C LEU A 54 38.26 -18.11 5.30
N ILE A 55 38.73 -16.94 4.86
CA ILE A 55 38.09 -15.66 5.14
C ILE A 55 37.59 -15.08 3.83
N GLY A 56 36.33 -14.66 3.79
CA GLY A 56 35.74 -14.10 2.59
C GLY A 56 34.28 -13.73 2.80
N LYS A 57 33.62 -13.36 1.71
CA LYS A 57 32.19 -13.04 1.71
C LYS A 57 31.53 -13.48 0.42
N ILE A 58 30.26 -13.84 0.50
CA ILE A 58 29.41 -14.02 -0.67
C ILE A 58 28.98 -12.63 -1.16
N VAL A 59 29.12 -12.41 -2.46
CA VAL A 59 28.69 -11.20 -3.15
C VAL A 59 27.65 -11.60 -4.17
N VAL A 60 26.47 -10.99 -4.10
CA VAL A 60 25.36 -11.25 -5.02
C VAL A 60 25.05 -9.99 -5.80
N SER A 61 24.95 -10.15 -7.11
CA SER A 61 24.72 -9.05 -8.06
C SER A 61 23.70 -9.46 -9.11
N GLN A 62 23.01 -8.46 -9.64
CA GLN A 62 22.01 -8.58 -10.68
C GLN A 62 22.15 -7.38 -11.61
N ASN A 63 21.81 -7.54 -12.89
CA ASN A 63 21.90 -6.46 -13.88
C ASN A 63 20.92 -5.30 -13.64
N THR A 64 20.03 -5.44 -12.65
CA THR A 64 19.05 -4.42 -12.27
C THR A 64 19.40 -3.93 -10.87
N SER A 65 19.50 -2.62 -10.70
CA SER A 65 19.62 -2.01 -9.37
C SER A 65 18.24 -1.88 -8.75
N LEU A 66 18.08 -2.43 -7.54
CA LEU A 66 16.92 -2.17 -6.69
C LEU A 66 17.32 -1.16 -5.60
N PRO A 67 16.37 -0.33 -5.12
CA PRO A 67 16.65 0.69 -4.11
C PRO A 67 17.01 0.11 -2.73
N TRP A 68 16.73 -1.17 -2.50
CA TRP A 68 16.93 -1.83 -1.21
C TRP A 68 18.14 -2.77 -1.24
N PRO A 69 19.04 -2.71 -0.24
CA PRO A 69 20.16 -3.63 -0.15
C PRO A 69 19.67 -5.08 0.02
N SER A 70 20.36 -6.03 -0.62
CA SER A 70 20.05 -7.47 -0.58
C SER A 70 18.66 -7.88 -1.10
N SER A 71 17.98 -6.98 -1.82
CA SER A 71 16.75 -7.31 -2.54
C SER A 71 17.05 -7.53 -4.02
N TYR A 72 16.43 -8.56 -4.60
CA TYR A 72 16.66 -8.97 -5.98
C TYR A 72 15.35 -9.36 -6.66
N LEU A 73 15.33 -9.31 -7.99
CA LEU A 73 14.20 -9.77 -8.78
C LEU A 73 14.20 -11.28 -8.93
N THR A 74 13.04 -11.90 -8.74
CA THR A 74 12.76 -13.29 -9.09
C THR A 74 12.68 -13.47 -10.62
N LYS A 75 12.83 -14.70 -11.12
CA LYS A 75 12.78 -15.06 -12.55
C LYS A 75 13.83 -14.34 -13.41
N THR A 76 14.90 -13.85 -12.77
CA THR A 76 16.02 -13.18 -13.42
C THR A 76 17.32 -13.72 -12.86
N VAL A 77 18.33 -13.87 -13.72
CA VAL A 77 19.59 -14.50 -13.34
C VAL A 77 20.35 -13.63 -12.33
N LEU A 78 20.75 -14.25 -11.22
CA LEU A 78 21.68 -13.70 -10.24
C LEU A 78 23.08 -14.20 -10.52
N LYS A 79 24.06 -13.30 -10.40
CA LYS A 79 25.47 -13.67 -10.34
C LYS A 79 25.88 -13.69 -8.86
N ILE A 80 26.09 -14.90 -8.36
CA ILE A 80 26.52 -15.17 -6.98
C ILE A 80 28.00 -15.55 -7.04
N SER A 81 28.83 -14.85 -6.28
CA SER A 81 30.28 -15.06 -6.29
C SER A 81 30.84 -15.07 -4.88
N PHE A 82 31.86 -15.90 -4.66
CA PHE A 82 32.66 -15.84 -3.44
C PHE A 82 33.87 -14.91 -3.62
N PHE A 83 33.94 -13.87 -2.79
CA PHE A 83 35.11 -13.00 -2.70
C PHE A 83 36.04 -13.51 -1.58
N HIS A 84 37.12 -14.16 -1.97
CA HIS A 84 38.15 -14.65 -1.06
C HIS A 84 39.09 -13.51 -0.63
N HIS A 85 39.33 -13.36 0.68
CA HIS A 85 40.25 -12.38 1.24
C HIS A 85 41.62 -13.01 1.56
N ASP A 86 42.54 -13.01 0.59
CA ASP A 86 43.93 -13.50 0.75
C ASP A 86 44.98 -12.49 0.23
N PRO A 87 45.22 -11.38 0.95
CA PRO A 87 46.22 -10.38 0.55
C PRO A 87 47.65 -10.90 0.58
N SER A 88 47.91 -12.00 1.31
CA SER A 88 49.22 -12.66 1.38
C SER A 88 49.51 -13.54 0.17
N ASN A 89 48.51 -13.87 -0.65
CA ASN A 89 48.57 -14.95 -1.65
C ASN A 89 49.02 -16.28 -1.01
N PHE A 90 48.59 -16.55 0.22
CA PHE A 90 48.93 -17.77 0.94
C PHE A 90 48.38 -19.01 0.21
N PHE A 91 47.20 -18.90 -0.40
CA PHE A 91 46.53 -20.00 -1.10
C PHE A 91 46.81 -20.04 -2.60
N LYS A 92 47.92 -19.44 -3.06
CA LYS A 92 48.25 -19.34 -4.50
C LYS A 92 48.35 -20.70 -5.21
N SER A 93 48.83 -21.73 -4.51
CA SER A 93 48.98 -23.09 -5.04
C SER A 93 47.80 -24.01 -4.70
N ALA A 94 46.75 -23.48 -4.06
CA ALA A 94 45.62 -24.29 -3.63
C ALA A 94 44.59 -24.49 -4.76
N SER A 95 44.05 -25.70 -4.84
CA SER A 95 42.82 -25.99 -5.56
C SER A 95 41.62 -25.66 -4.66
N PHE A 96 40.54 -25.17 -5.25
CA PHE A 96 39.33 -24.80 -4.51
C PHE A 96 38.13 -25.62 -4.98
N LEU A 97 37.32 -26.06 -4.02
CA LEU A 97 36.03 -26.69 -4.24
C LEU A 97 34.94 -25.92 -3.50
N TYR A 98 33.91 -25.52 -4.23
CA TYR A 98 32.78 -24.73 -3.75
C TYR A 98 31.52 -25.60 -3.71
N ARG A 99 30.90 -25.71 -2.54
CA ARG A 99 29.61 -26.39 -2.35
C ARG A 99 28.56 -25.35 -1.98
N TRP A 100 27.73 -25.01 -2.96
CA TRP A 100 26.63 -24.08 -2.83
C TRP A 100 25.36 -24.80 -2.41
N ASP A 101 24.65 -24.21 -1.46
CA ASP A 101 23.27 -24.52 -1.08
C ASP A 101 22.46 -23.23 -1.27
N PHE A 102 21.50 -23.25 -2.20
CA PHE A 102 20.71 -22.08 -2.56
C PHE A 102 19.55 -21.82 -1.58
N GLY A 103 19.33 -22.72 -0.61
CA GLY A 103 18.28 -22.57 0.40
C GLY A 103 16.87 -22.91 -0.10
N ASP A 104 16.72 -23.30 -1.38
CA ASP A 104 15.49 -23.83 -1.97
C ASP A 104 15.51 -25.37 -2.11
N GLY A 105 16.53 -26.03 -1.53
CA GLY A 105 16.77 -27.46 -1.65
C GLY A 105 17.76 -27.83 -2.76
N THR A 106 18.12 -26.88 -3.64
CA THR A 106 19.10 -27.10 -4.71
C THR A 106 20.51 -26.97 -4.18
N LEU A 107 21.35 -27.95 -4.51
CA LEU A 107 22.77 -27.98 -4.18
C LEU A 107 23.61 -27.98 -5.47
N LEU A 108 24.76 -27.33 -5.44
CA LEU A 108 25.70 -27.30 -6.56
C LEU A 108 27.14 -27.41 -6.05
N VAL A 109 27.92 -28.31 -6.66
CA VAL A 109 29.35 -28.45 -6.38
C VAL A 109 30.13 -28.08 -7.62
N THR A 110 31.10 -27.17 -7.49
CA THR A 110 31.91 -26.66 -8.61
C THR A 110 33.30 -26.23 -8.13
N ASP A 111 34.25 -26.16 -9.05
CA ASP A 111 35.58 -25.56 -8.89
C ASP A 111 35.59 -24.04 -9.16
N ASN A 112 34.47 -23.49 -9.64
CA ASN A 112 34.32 -22.06 -9.92
C ASN A 112 33.73 -21.30 -8.73
N SER A 113 34.34 -20.17 -8.38
CA SER A 113 33.87 -19.29 -7.30
C SER A 113 32.64 -18.47 -7.68
N VAL A 114 32.24 -18.49 -8.96
CA VAL A 114 31.09 -17.75 -9.51
C VAL A 114 30.06 -18.72 -10.06
N VAL A 115 28.81 -18.52 -9.67
CA VAL A 115 27.65 -19.28 -10.16
C VAL A 115 26.54 -18.34 -10.61
N TYR A 116 25.80 -18.79 -11.62
CA TYR A 116 24.62 -18.10 -12.15
C TYR A 116 23.38 -18.89 -11.75
N TYR A 117 22.45 -18.25 -11.04
CA TYR A 117 21.29 -18.94 -10.50
C TYR A 117 20.02 -18.11 -10.68
N ASN A 118 18.90 -18.77 -10.97
CA ASN A 118 17.61 -18.13 -11.18
C ASN A 118 16.56 -18.76 -10.26
N TYR A 119 16.08 -17.97 -9.30
CA TYR A 119 14.98 -18.39 -8.44
C TYR A 119 13.64 -18.11 -9.11
N SER A 120 12.72 -19.07 -9.01
CA SER A 120 11.39 -18.97 -9.65
C SER A 120 10.30 -18.38 -8.74
N VAL A 121 10.53 -18.38 -7.43
CA VAL A 121 9.54 -18.01 -6.41
C VAL A 121 10.02 -16.78 -5.64
N ILE A 122 9.06 -15.98 -5.16
CA ILE A 122 9.32 -14.87 -4.24
C ILE A 122 9.62 -15.38 -2.83
N GLY A 123 10.35 -14.63 -2.04
CA GLY A 123 10.61 -14.99 -0.64
C GLY A 123 12.02 -14.67 -0.18
N THR A 124 12.32 -15.06 1.05
CA THR A 124 13.66 -14.90 1.64
C THR A 124 14.39 -16.23 1.59
N PHE A 125 15.57 -16.23 0.98
CA PHE A 125 16.41 -17.42 0.83
C PHE A 125 17.77 -17.17 1.50
N THR A 126 18.34 -18.20 2.12
CA THR A 126 19.67 -18.14 2.71
C THR A 126 20.60 -19.01 1.87
N VAL A 127 21.46 -18.38 1.07
CA VAL A 127 22.51 -19.08 0.35
C VAL A 127 23.61 -19.43 1.33
N LYS A 128 23.97 -20.71 1.40
CA LYS A 128 25.12 -21.19 2.16
C LYS A 128 26.19 -21.67 1.20
N LEU A 129 27.43 -21.43 1.56
CA LEU A 129 28.59 -21.87 0.81
C LEU A 129 29.58 -22.52 1.75
N LYS A 130 29.98 -23.75 1.43
CA LYS A 130 31.14 -24.39 2.02
C LYS A 130 32.27 -24.43 1.00
N VAL A 131 33.39 -23.80 1.34
CA VAL A 131 34.61 -23.76 0.52
C VAL A 131 35.64 -24.70 1.12
N VAL A 132 36.29 -25.49 0.28
CA VAL A 132 37.47 -26.29 0.65
C VAL A 132 38.63 -25.82 -0.22
N ALA A 133 39.72 -25.43 0.41
CA ALA A 133 41.00 -25.16 -0.25
C ALA A 133 41.97 -26.28 0.10
N GLU A 134 42.59 -26.87 -0.91
CA GLU A 134 43.50 -28.01 -0.78
C GLU A 134 44.83 -27.71 -1.46
N TRP A 135 45.95 -27.96 -0.78
CA TRP A 135 47.28 -27.78 -1.36
C TRP A 135 48.30 -28.71 -0.72
N GLU A 136 49.43 -28.94 -1.41
CA GLU A 136 50.56 -29.65 -0.84
C GLU A 136 51.44 -28.71 -0.02
N GLU A 137 51.61 -29.01 1.27
CA GLU A 137 52.50 -28.23 2.14
C GLU A 137 53.94 -28.74 1.95
N THR A 138 54.84 -27.88 1.49
CA THR A 138 56.28 -28.19 1.41
C THR A 138 57.00 -27.72 2.66
N LYS A 139 57.84 -28.57 3.23
CA LYS A 139 58.75 -28.19 4.31
C LYS A 139 59.87 -27.26 3.78
N PRO A 140 60.56 -26.53 4.67
CA PRO A 140 61.71 -25.69 4.30
C PRO A 140 62.85 -26.44 3.61
N ASP A 141 62.93 -27.76 3.81
CA ASP A 141 63.91 -28.67 3.22
C ASP A 141 63.49 -29.19 1.82
N GLY A 142 62.35 -28.75 1.29
CA GLY A 142 61.81 -29.15 -0.02
C GLY A 142 61.04 -30.47 -0.01
N THR A 143 60.92 -31.17 1.12
CA THR A 143 60.10 -32.40 1.19
C THR A 143 58.61 -32.08 1.38
N SER A 144 57.73 -32.83 0.70
CA SER A 144 56.28 -32.71 0.87
C SER A 144 55.88 -33.18 2.27
N LYS A 145 55.27 -32.29 3.05
CA LYS A 145 54.68 -32.59 4.37
C LYS A 145 53.32 -33.30 4.25
N GLY A 146 52.70 -33.26 3.07
CA GLY A 146 51.44 -33.90 2.75
C GLY A 146 50.40 -32.89 2.21
N ILE A 147 49.22 -33.40 1.90
CA ILE A 147 48.08 -32.59 1.47
C ILE A 147 47.44 -31.96 2.71
N VAL A 148 47.27 -30.64 2.67
CA VAL A 148 46.63 -29.84 3.72
C VAL A 148 45.34 -29.26 3.17
N GLN A 149 44.30 -29.26 4.01
CA GLN A 149 43.00 -28.69 3.67
C GLN A 149 42.61 -27.59 4.66
N ARG A 150 41.98 -26.53 4.13
CA ARG A 150 41.32 -25.47 4.89
C ARG A 150 39.90 -25.32 4.40
N THR A 151 39.00 -25.08 5.33
CA THR A 151 37.58 -24.90 5.00
C THR A 151 37.08 -23.54 5.42
N GLY A 152 35.99 -23.08 4.81
CA GLY A 152 35.25 -21.91 5.28
C GLY A 152 33.77 -22.08 4.97
N ASP A 153 32.93 -21.69 5.92
CA ASP A 153 31.48 -21.72 5.80
C ASP A 153 30.95 -20.28 5.78
N PHE A 154 30.15 -19.96 4.77
CA PHE A 154 29.65 -18.61 4.52
C PHE A 154 28.15 -18.65 4.25
N SER A 155 27.47 -17.56 4.59
CA SER A 155 26.04 -17.42 4.30
C SER A 155 25.68 -16.00 3.89
N ALA A 156 24.72 -15.87 2.98
CA ALA A 156 24.11 -14.61 2.59
C ALA A 156 22.60 -14.75 2.47
N SER A 157 21.86 -13.78 3.01
CA SER A 157 20.41 -13.72 2.91
C SER A 157 19.99 -12.89 1.71
N LEU A 158 19.05 -13.41 0.91
CA LEU A 158 18.53 -12.80 -0.31
C LEU A 158 17.03 -12.60 -0.16
N LYS A 159 16.53 -11.41 -0.47
CA LYS A 159 15.09 -11.14 -0.53
C LYS A 159 14.63 -11.03 -1.98
N LEU A 160 13.95 -12.05 -2.47
CA LEU A 160 13.43 -12.11 -3.83
C LEU A 160 12.01 -11.56 -3.92
N GLN A 161 11.82 -10.67 -4.88
CA GLN A 161 10.58 -9.96 -5.10
C GLN A 161 10.26 -9.96 -6.60
N GLU A 162 8.99 -9.74 -6.95
CA GLU A 162 8.54 -9.68 -8.33
C GLU A 162 8.09 -8.27 -8.69
N THR A 163 8.32 -7.84 -9.94
CA THR A 163 7.77 -6.59 -10.44
C THR A 163 6.31 -6.76 -10.82
N LEU A 164 5.54 -5.69 -10.63
CA LEU A 164 4.18 -5.61 -11.14
C LEU A 164 4.24 -5.23 -12.62
N ARG A 165 3.92 -6.16 -13.51
CA ARG A 165 4.04 -5.98 -14.96
C ARG A 165 2.91 -5.14 -15.56
N GLY A 166 1.76 -5.09 -14.89
CA GLY A 166 0.59 -4.34 -15.35
C GLY A 166 -0.71 -4.79 -14.68
N ILE A 167 -1.81 -4.21 -15.13
CA ILE A 167 -3.18 -4.54 -14.70
C ILE A 167 -4.00 -4.81 -15.95
N GLN A 168 -4.61 -5.98 -16.02
CA GLN A 168 -5.64 -6.27 -17.02
C GLN A 168 -7.01 -5.97 -16.40
N VAL A 169 -7.81 -5.16 -17.10
CA VAL A 169 -9.13 -4.75 -16.62
C VAL A 169 -10.19 -5.39 -17.49
N LEU A 170 -11.14 -6.08 -16.86
CA LEU A 170 -12.24 -6.76 -17.51
C LEU A 170 -13.55 -6.21 -16.92
N GLY A 171 -14.38 -5.62 -17.76
CA GLY A 171 -15.65 -5.05 -17.32
C GLY A 171 -16.45 -4.48 -18.50
N PRO A 172 -17.73 -4.16 -18.28
CA PRO A 172 -18.55 -3.56 -19.32
C PRO A 172 -18.04 -2.15 -19.65
N THR A 173 -18.10 -1.79 -20.94
CA THR A 173 -17.83 -0.43 -21.44
C THR A 173 -19.11 0.40 -21.57
N LEU A 174 -20.28 -0.24 -21.48
CA LEU A 174 -21.59 0.36 -21.61
C LEU A 174 -22.49 -0.15 -20.49
N THR A 175 -23.20 0.76 -19.80
CA THR A 175 -24.14 0.39 -18.74
C THR A 175 -25.29 1.40 -18.62
N GLN A 176 -26.28 1.10 -17.79
CA GLN A 176 -27.35 2.02 -17.42
C GLN A 176 -27.19 2.55 -15.98
N THR A 177 -27.82 3.68 -15.69
CA THR A 177 -27.93 4.23 -14.32
C THR A 177 -28.64 3.26 -13.39
N PHE A 178 -28.28 3.30 -12.10
CA PHE A 178 -28.81 2.44 -11.03
C PHE A 178 -28.56 0.93 -11.20
N GLN A 179 -27.74 0.53 -12.17
CA GLN A 179 -27.28 -0.84 -12.32
C GLN A 179 -25.94 -1.04 -11.60
N LYS A 180 -25.82 -2.12 -10.83
CA LYS A 180 -24.55 -2.53 -10.20
C LYS A 180 -23.63 -3.13 -11.26
N VAL A 181 -22.50 -2.50 -11.48
CA VAL A 181 -21.44 -2.93 -12.39
C VAL A 181 -20.30 -3.55 -11.59
N THR A 182 -19.67 -4.59 -12.15
CA THR A 182 -18.45 -5.18 -11.63
C THR A 182 -17.34 -5.04 -12.67
N VAL A 183 -16.19 -4.55 -12.24
CA VAL A 183 -14.96 -4.42 -13.00
C VAL A 183 -13.92 -5.31 -12.31
N THR A 184 -13.49 -6.36 -13.00
CA THR A 184 -12.49 -7.30 -12.53
C THR A 184 -11.09 -6.81 -12.90
N LEU A 185 -10.23 -6.69 -11.90
CA LEU A 185 -8.84 -6.28 -12.02
C LEU A 185 -7.95 -7.52 -11.86
N ASN A 186 -7.19 -7.86 -12.89
CA ASN A 186 -6.19 -8.93 -12.88
C ASN A 186 -4.80 -8.32 -12.84
N PHE A 187 -4.10 -8.50 -11.73
CA PHE A 187 -2.75 -7.99 -11.53
C PHE A 187 -1.73 -8.95 -12.14
N LEU A 188 -0.87 -8.44 -13.02
CA LEU A 188 0.22 -9.20 -13.63
C LEU A 188 1.47 -9.15 -12.73
N GLY A 189 1.35 -9.68 -11.51
CA GLY A 189 2.41 -9.74 -10.50
C GLY A 189 1.92 -10.43 -9.23
N SER A 190 2.83 -10.62 -8.27
CA SER A 190 2.52 -11.33 -7.01
C SER A 190 2.05 -10.38 -5.89
N PRO A 191 1.00 -10.74 -5.12
CA PRO A 191 0.63 -10.08 -3.87
C PRO A 191 1.71 -10.19 -2.76
N PRO A 192 1.67 -9.35 -1.71
CA PRO A 192 0.68 -8.29 -1.43
C PRO A 192 0.90 -7.04 -2.28
N LEU A 193 -0.20 -6.43 -2.74
CA LEU A 193 -0.21 -5.17 -3.50
C LEU A 193 -1.00 -4.09 -2.76
N THR A 194 -0.68 -2.84 -3.03
CA THR A 194 -1.51 -1.68 -2.64
C THR A 194 -2.21 -1.15 -3.89
N MET A 195 -3.53 -1.13 -3.88
CA MET A 195 -4.37 -0.69 -5.00
C MET A 195 -5.17 0.56 -4.60
N CYS A 196 -5.40 1.45 -5.56
CA CYS A 196 -6.11 2.70 -5.34
C CYS A 196 -6.83 3.05 -6.64
N TRP A 197 -8.09 3.51 -6.57
CA TRP A 197 -8.86 3.84 -7.76
C TRP A 197 -9.69 5.10 -7.57
N ARG A 198 -9.99 5.77 -8.69
CA ARG A 198 -10.81 6.97 -8.78
C ARG A 198 -11.72 6.90 -9.99
N LEU A 199 -12.91 7.45 -9.86
CA LEU A 199 -13.87 7.58 -10.94
C LEU A 199 -14.08 9.06 -11.28
N LYS A 200 -13.75 9.46 -12.50
CA LYS A 200 -13.95 10.82 -13.05
C LYS A 200 -14.25 10.74 -14.56
N PRO A 201 -14.82 11.79 -15.18
CA PRO A 201 -15.00 11.82 -16.63
C PRO A 201 -13.69 11.68 -17.41
N GLU A 202 -12.61 12.30 -16.91
CA GLU A 202 -11.29 12.24 -17.52
C GLU A 202 -10.44 11.07 -16.99
N CYS A 203 -9.70 10.42 -17.88
CA CYS A 203 -8.69 9.43 -17.51
C CYS A 203 -7.37 10.13 -17.19
N LEU A 204 -7.12 10.36 -15.90
CA LEU A 204 -5.90 11.02 -15.42
C LEU A 204 -5.14 10.13 -14.44
N PRO A 205 -3.80 10.14 -14.48
CA PRO A 205 -2.99 9.34 -13.57
C PRO A 205 -3.29 9.70 -12.12
N LEU A 206 -3.17 8.70 -11.24
CA LEU A 206 -3.41 8.88 -9.81
C LEU A 206 -2.12 9.23 -9.09
N GLU A 207 -2.13 10.41 -8.48
CA GLU A 207 -1.11 10.89 -7.55
C GLU A 207 -1.40 10.46 -6.10
N GLU A 208 -0.44 10.65 -5.19
CA GLU A 208 -0.62 10.30 -3.78
C GLU A 208 -1.76 11.13 -3.15
N GLY A 209 -2.61 10.47 -2.35
CA GLY A 209 -3.76 11.10 -1.69
C GLY A 209 -5.01 11.30 -2.54
N GLU A 210 -4.99 11.01 -3.85
CA GLU A 210 -6.18 11.18 -4.72
C GLU A 210 -7.25 10.10 -4.59
N CYS A 211 -6.93 9.00 -3.91
CA CYS A 211 -7.83 7.90 -3.59
C CYS A 211 -7.39 7.17 -2.31
N HIS A 212 -8.28 6.37 -1.74
CA HIS A 212 -7.98 5.56 -0.57
C HIS A 212 -7.22 4.28 -0.98
N PRO A 213 -6.06 3.98 -0.37
CA PRO A 213 -5.31 2.76 -0.65
C PRO A 213 -5.99 1.53 -0.02
N VAL A 214 -6.01 0.43 -0.76
CA VAL A 214 -6.59 -0.86 -0.38
C VAL A 214 -5.52 -1.93 -0.51
N SER A 215 -5.30 -2.73 0.53
CA SER A 215 -4.40 -3.88 0.49
C SER A 215 -5.06 -5.04 -0.24
N VAL A 216 -4.34 -5.62 -1.20
CA VAL A 216 -4.82 -6.73 -2.03
C VAL A 216 -3.90 -7.93 -1.84
N ALA A 217 -4.49 -9.04 -1.37
CA ALA A 217 -3.79 -10.30 -1.13
C ALA A 217 -3.93 -11.33 -2.27
N SER A 218 -4.75 -11.04 -3.28
CA SER A 218 -5.02 -11.90 -4.44
C SER A 218 -4.52 -11.25 -5.73
N THR A 219 -4.27 -12.06 -6.76
CA THR A 219 -3.97 -11.56 -8.12
C THR A 219 -5.20 -11.03 -8.84
N GLU A 220 -6.40 -11.30 -8.32
CA GLU A 220 -7.67 -10.83 -8.86
C GLU A 220 -8.42 -10.01 -7.81
N TYR A 221 -9.01 -8.88 -8.24
CA TYR A 221 -9.84 -8.03 -7.40
C TYR A 221 -11.08 -7.55 -8.14
N ASN A 222 -12.25 -7.75 -7.55
CA ASN A 222 -13.53 -7.32 -8.12
C ASN A 222 -13.95 -5.97 -7.55
N LEU A 223 -13.90 -4.94 -8.39
CA LEU A 223 -14.38 -3.60 -8.09
C LEU A 223 -15.85 -3.46 -8.48
N THR A 224 -16.74 -3.20 -7.51
CA THR A 224 -18.16 -2.98 -7.80
C THR A 224 -18.55 -1.51 -7.63
N HIS A 225 -19.29 -0.96 -8.60
CA HIS A 225 -19.78 0.42 -8.55
C HIS A 225 -21.22 0.53 -9.10
N THR A 226 -21.97 1.53 -8.66
CA THR A 226 -23.32 1.84 -9.16
C THR A 226 -23.39 3.31 -9.54
N PHE A 227 -23.63 3.57 -10.83
CA PHE A 227 -23.68 4.93 -11.38
C PHE A 227 -25.06 5.54 -11.15
N ARG A 228 -25.11 6.77 -10.63
CA ARG A 228 -26.37 7.50 -10.36
C ARG A 228 -26.79 8.35 -11.56
N ASP A 229 -25.82 8.98 -12.19
CA ASP A 229 -26.02 9.92 -13.28
C ASP A 229 -25.50 9.33 -14.61
N PRO A 230 -26.14 9.66 -15.74
CA PRO A 230 -25.64 9.28 -17.06
C PRO A 230 -24.43 10.15 -17.45
N GLY A 231 -23.55 9.60 -18.29
CA GLY A 231 -22.37 10.30 -18.76
C GLY A 231 -21.22 9.36 -19.07
N ASP A 232 -20.09 9.95 -19.46
CA ASP A 232 -18.84 9.23 -19.67
C ASP A 232 -18.02 9.24 -18.38
N TYR A 233 -17.56 8.07 -17.98
CA TYR A 233 -16.74 7.89 -16.79
C TYR A 233 -15.49 7.08 -17.12
N CYS A 234 -14.44 7.32 -16.34
CA CYS A 234 -13.19 6.61 -16.42
C CYS A 234 -12.75 6.16 -15.02
N PHE A 235 -12.57 4.85 -14.87
CA PHE A 235 -11.83 4.30 -13.75
C PHE A 235 -10.35 4.54 -13.99
N SER A 236 -9.74 5.39 -13.19
CA SER A 236 -8.30 5.50 -13.06
C SER A 236 -7.87 4.58 -11.94
N ILE A 237 -7.06 3.56 -12.24
CA ILE A 237 -6.64 2.54 -11.28
C ILE A 237 -5.12 2.59 -11.17
N ARG A 238 -4.62 2.61 -9.95
CA ARG A 238 -3.20 2.47 -9.62
C ARG A 238 -3.02 1.22 -8.78
N ALA A 239 -2.01 0.44 -9.09
CA ALA A 239 -1.52 -0.61 -8.21
C ALA A 239 -0.02 -0.51 -8.07
N GLU A 240 0.48 -0.78 -6.88
CA GLU A 240 1.90 -0.71 -6.56
C GLU A 240 2.29 -1.82 -5.60
N ASN A 241 3.56 -2.22 -5.69
CA ASN A 241 4.23 -3.06 -4.72
C ASN A 241 5.50 -2.34 -4.23
N VAL A 242 6.29 -3.02 -3.42
CA VAL A 242 7.54 -2.46 -2.84
C VAL A 242 8.63 -2.14 -3.88
N ILE A 243 8.46 -2.53 -5.15
CA ILE A 243 9.42 -2.31 -6.25
C ILE A 243 8.89 -1.34 -7.30
N SER A 244 7.61 -1.44 -7.66
CA SER A 244 7.07 -0.92 -8.92
C SER A 244 5.63 -0.45 -8.76
N LYS A 245 5.26 0.52 -9.58
CA LYS A 245 3.96 1.16 -9.63
C LYS A 245 3.45 1.13 -11.07
N THR A 246 2.18 0.83 -11.25
CA THR A 246 1.53 0.77 -12.55
C THR A 246 0.16 1.43 -12.48
N HIS A 247 -0.28 1.96 -13.62
CA HIS A 247 -1.57 2.61 -13.78
C HIS A 247 -2.32 1.99 -14.94
N GLN A 248 -3.63 1.94 -14.83
CA GLN A 248 -4.50 1.48 -15.88
C GLN A 248 -5.84 2.23 -15.87
N TYR A 249 -6.44 2.36 -17.05
CA TYR A 249 -7.70 3.07 -17.23
C TYR A 249 -8.78 2.16 -17.81
N HIS A 250 -10.02 2.34 -17.37
CA HIS A 250 -11.19 1.69 -17.97
C HIS A 250 -12.32 2.68 -18.15
N LYS A 251 -12.72 2.92 -19.40
CA LYS A 251 -13.79 3.85 -19.76
C LYS A 251 -15.14 3.13 -19.77
N VAL A 252 -16.15 3.79 -19.22
CA VAL A 252 -17.52 3.30 -19.16
C VAL A 252 -18.47 4.43 -19.54
N GLN A 253 -19.32 4.18 -20.53
CA GLN A 253 -20.40 5.07 -20.93
C GLN A 253 -21.70 4.64 -20.26
N VAL A 254 -22.32 5.56 -19.53
CA VAL A 254 -23.53 5.32 -18.73
C VAL A 254 -24.73 5.99 -19.37
N TRP A 255 -25.72 5.20 -19.75
CA TRP A 255 -26.97 5.69 -20.32
C TRP A 255 -28.04 5.83 -19.24
N PRO A 256 -28.98 6.78 -19.39
CA PRO A 256 -30.12 6.86 -18.49
C PRO A 256 -30.93 5.56 -18.57
N SER A 257 -31.28 5.01 -17.42
CA SER A 257 -32.20 3.88 -17.34
C SER A 257 -33.55 4.29 -17.93
N ARG A 258 -34.10 3.48 -18.84
CA ARG A 258 -35.42 3.76 -19.45
C ARG A 258 -36.57 3.80 -18.44
N LEU A 259 -36.35 3.24 -17.25
CA LEU A 259 -37.27 3.28 -16.12
C LEU A 259 -37.01 4.55 -15.31
N GLN A 260 -37.55 5.70 -15.75
CA GLN A 260 -37.65 6.86 -14.87
C GLN A 260 -38.81 6.63 -13.89
N PRO A 261 -38.57 6.61 -12.55
CA PRO A 261 -39.65 6.45 -11.57
C PRO A 261 -40.75 7.52 -11.72
N ALA A 262 -40.38 8.72 -12.20
CA ALA A 262 -41.30 9.83 -12.44
C ALA A 262 -42.36 9.53 -13.50
N VAL A 263 -42.05 8.71 -14.52
CA VAL A 263 -43.01 8.38 -15.59
C VAL A 263 -44.15 7.50 -15.07
N PHE A 264 -43.94 6.76 -13.97
CA PHE A 264 -45.00 6.01 -13.28
C PHE A 264 -45.70 6.82 -12.18
N ALA A 265 -45.08 7.90 -11.68
CA ALA A 265 -45.69 8.73 -10.63
C ALA A 265 -46.93 9.48 -11.13
N PHE A 266 -46.90 10.01 -12.36
CA PHE A 266 -48.05 10.70 -12.96
C PHE A 266 -49.29 9.81 -13.14
N PRO A 267 -49.22 8.62 -13.79
CA PRO A 267 -50.37 7.74 -13.92
C PRO A 267 -50.84 7.15 -12.58
N CYS A 268 -49.95 6.92 -11.60
CA CYS A 268 -50.37 6.52 -10.26
C CYS A 268 -51.11 7.64 -9.53
N ALA A 269 -50.61 8.88 -9.59
CA ALA A 269 -51.28 10.02 -8.98
C ALA A 269 -52.65 10.27 -9.61
N THR A 270 -52.79 10.15 -10.93
CA THR A 270 -54.10 10.28 -11.59
C THR A 270 -55.07 9.16 -11.22
N LEU A 271 -54.60 7.90 -11.11
CA LEU A 271 -55.44 6.80 -10.64
C LEU A 271 -55.89 7.02 -9.19
N ILE A 272 -54.99 7.46 -8.31
CA ILE A 272 -55.33 7.74 -6.90
C ILE A 272 -56.35 8.88 -6.80
N THR A 273 -56.18 9.97 -7.57
CA THR A 273 -57.15 11.08 -7.54
C THR A 273 -58.52 10.68 -8.10
N VAL A 274 -58.56 9.88 -9.16
CA VAL A 274 -59.82 9.34 -9.71
C VAL A 274 -60.51 8.42 -8.70
N MET A 275 -59.76 7.56 -8.02
CA MET A 275 -60.32 6.68 -6.98
C MET A 275 -60.86 7.48 -5.79
N LEU A 276 -60.13 8.50 -5.33
CA LEU A 276 -60.60 9.38 -4.25
C LEU A 276 -61.84 10.18 -4.67
N ALA A 277 -61.88 10.70 -5.90
CA ALA A 277 -63.04 11.40 -6.43
C ALA A 277 -64.27 10.47 -6.56
N PHE A 278 -64.06 9.23 -7.00
CA PHE A 278 -65.12 8.21 -7.06
C PHE A 278 -65.65 7.85 -5.67
N ILE A 279 -64.76 7.66 -4.69
CA ILE A 279 -65.15 7.43 -3.29
C ILE A 279 -65.97 8.61 -2.77
N MET A 280 -65.52 9.84 -2.98
CA MET A 280 -66.24 11.06 -2.57
C MET A 280 -67.60 11.20 -3.27
N TYR A 281 -67.68 10.87 -4.57
CA TYR A 281 -68.94 10.89 -5.31
C TYR A 281 -69.93 9.85 -4.77
N MET A 282 -69.46 8.64 -4.49
CA MET A 282 -70.28 7.57 -3.93
C MET A 282 -70.75 7.89 -2.51
N THR A 283 -69.91 8.50 -1.66
CA THR A 283 -70.33 8.93 -0.32
C THR A 283 -71.33 10.08 -0.37
N LEU A 284 -71.17 11.06 -1.26
CA LEU A 284 -72.16 12.13 -1.48
C LEU A 284 -73.49 11.57 -2.00
N ARG A 285 -73.45 10.66 -2.99
CA ARG A 285 -74.64 10.06 -3.56
C ARG A 285 -75.42 9.23 -2.53
N ASN A 286 -74.71 8.50 -1.68
CA ASN A 286 -75.31 7.74 -0.59
C ASN A 286 -75.93 8.68 0.48
N ALA A 287 -75.28 9.81 0.77
CA ALA A 287 -75.84 10.83 1.67
C ALA A 287 -77.07 11.54 1.09
N THR A 288 -77.15 11.74 -0.23
CA THR A 288 -78.33 12.32 -0.88
C THR A 288 -79.52 11.36 -0.94
N GLN A 289 -79.30 10.04 -1.06
CA GLN A 289 -80.40 9.06 -1.02
C GLN A 289 -81.05 8.92 0.36
N GLN A 290 -80.35 9.28 1.44
CA GLN A 290 -80.95 9.36 2.78
C GLN A 290 -81.79 10.63 3.02
N LYS A 291 -81.74 11.63 2.12
CA LYS A 291 -82.48 12.89 2.28
C LYS A 291 -83.85 12.95 1.59
N GLU A 292 -84.23 11.98 0.75
CA GLU A 292 -85.49 12.02 -0.03
C GLU A 292 -86.69 11.27 0.62
N VAL A 293 -86.58 10.72 1.84
CA VAL A 293 -87.63 9.85 2.42
C VAL A 293 -88.53 10.49 3.50
N VAL A 294 -88.36 11.77 3.88
CA VAL A 294 -89.31 12.40 4.83
C VAL A 294 -89.60 13.85 4.48
N GLU A 295 -90.69 14.10 3.76
CA GLU A 295 -91.36 15.40 3.76
C GLU A 295 -92.85 15.26 3.37
N ASN A 296 -93.78 15.42 4.33
CA ASN A 296 -95.08 16.12 4.20
C ASN A 296 -95.84 16.24 5.57
N PRO A 297 -96.95 17.02 5.74
CA PRO A 297 -96.94 18.33 6.42
C PRO A 297 -97.89 18.49 7.65
N GLU A 298 -97.72 19.62 8.35
CA GLU A 298 -98.39 20.27 9.53
C GLU A 298 -99.96 20.32 9.62
N PRO A 299 -100.62 20.93 10.66
CA PRO A 299 -100.42 21.05 12.14
C PRO A 299 -101.77 20.81 12.92
N PRO A 300 -101.97 21.08 14.26
CA PRO A 300 -102.22 22.46 14.77
C PRO A 300 -101.85 22.76 16.26
N SER A 301 -101.82 24.07 16.55
CA SER A 301 -102.27 24.76 17.79
C SER A 301 -101.65 24.48 19.17
N GLY A 302 -100.90 25.48 19.68
CA GLY A 302 -101.41 26.34 20.76
C GLY A 302 -101.12 26.00 22.24
N VAL A 303 -100.51 27.01 22.90
CA VAL A 303 -100.75 27.48 24.29
C VAL A 303 -99.69 27.17 25.39
N ARG A 304 -99.07 28.28 25.85
CA ARG A 304 -98.55 28.68 27.19
C ARG A 304 -97.59 27.77 27.97
N CYS A 305 -96.38 28.21 28.34
CA CYS A 305 -95.95 29.28 29.27
C CYS A 305 -95.60 28.72 30.67
N CYS A 306 -94.34 28.86 31.12
CA CYS A 306 -93.96 29.59 32.34
C CYS A 306 -92.45 29.44 32.65
N CYS A 307 -91.84 30.57 33.00
CA CYS A 307 -90.45 30.77 33.43
C CYS A 307 -90.16 30.24 34.85
N GLN A 308 -88.87 30.05 35.17
CA GLN A 308 -88.14 30.68 36.31
C GLN A 308 -86.61 30.53 36.13
N LEU A 309 -85.85 31.65 36.01
CA LEU A 309 -84.94 32.30 36.99
C LEU A 309 -83.68 31.46 37.38
N CYS A 310 -82.44 31.92 37.58
CA CYS A 310 -81.62 33.16 37.51
C CYS A 310 -80.15 32.71 37.79
N CYS A 311 -79.06 33.28 37.25
CA CYS A 311 -78.30 34.46 37.71
C CYS A 311 -77.12 34.73 36.75
N GLY A 312 -76.77 35.99 36.48
CA GLY A 312 -75.48 36.41 35.86
C GLY A 312 -74.45 36.79 36.94
N PRO A 313 -73.51 37.73 36.68
CA PRO A 313 -72.59 37.90 35.54
C PRO A 313 -71.12 38.09 36.03
N PHE A 314 -70.10 38.21 35.16
CA PHE A 314 -68.97 39.13 35.38
C PHE A 314 -68.13 39.34 34.10
N LEU A 315 -67.81 40.61 33.86
CA LEU A 315 -67.01 41.20 32.80
C LEU A 315 -65.49 40.97 33.01
N LEU A 316 -64.76 40.85 31.90
CA LEU A 316 -63.50 41.56 31.56
C LEU A 316 -63.24 41.23 30.08
N GLU A 317 -63.38 42.14 29.10
CA GLU A 317 -62.54 43.32 28.79
C GLU A 317 -61.07 42.89 28.61
N SER A 318 -60.37 43.08 27.49
CA SER A 318 -60.60 43.88 26.28
C SER A 318 -59.65 43.44 25.14
N SER A 319 -60.01 43.89 23.92
CA SER A 319 -59.17 44.56 22.89
C SER A 319 -57.91 43.86 22.36
N SER A 320 -57.53 43.94 21.08
CA SER A 320 -57.93 44.64 19.85
C SER A 320 -56.73 44.33 18.92
N GLU A 321 -56.91 43.68 17.77
CA GLU A 321 -57.18 44.30 16.47
C GLU A 321 -55.91 44.77 15.74
N TYR A 322 -56.06 44.87 14.41
CA TYR A 322 -55.20 45.43 13.36
C TYR A 322 -54.19 44.50 12.65
N LEU A 323 -54.42 44.09 11.38
CA LEU A 323 -54.34 44.83 10.08
C LEU A 323 -52.94 45.44 9.83
N GLU A 324 -52.28 45.43 8.67
CA GLU A 324 -52.53 44.98 7.29
C GLU A 324 -51.20 45.17 6.47
N ILE A 325 -51.11 44.55 5.28
CA ILE A 325 -50.52 45.07 4.01
C ILE A 325 -48.98 45.17 3.75
N VAL A 326 -48.55 44.35 2.76
CA VAL A 326 -47.81 44.63 1.49
C VAL A 326 -46.46 45.38 1.51
N ARG A 327 -45.38 44.79 0.92
CA ARG A 327 -44.86 45.05 -0.46
C ARG A 327 -43.41 44.52 -0.69
N GLU A 328 -43.15 44.10 -1.93
CA GLU A 328 -41.85 43.87 -2.58
C GLU A 328 -40.85 45.04 -2.48
N ASN A 329 -39.55 44.74 -2.42
CA ASN A 329 -38.59 45.05 -3.51
C ASN A 329 -37.13 44.60 -3.25
N HIS A 330 -36.40 44.53 -4.37
CA HIS A 330 -35.04 44.06 -4.68
C HIS A 330 -33.85 44.50 -3.79
N GLY A 331 -32.79 43.67 -3.82
CA GLY A 331 -31.44 44.12 -4.19
C GLY A 331 -30.29 44.06 -3.16
N LEU A 332 -29.20 43.41 -3.60
CA LEU A 332 -27.77 43.67 -3.30
C LEU A 332 -27.06 42.89 -2.15
N LEU A 333 -25.85 42.43 -2.50
CA LEU A 333 -24.84 41.59 -1.80
C LEU A 333 -24.13 42.32 -0.62
N PRO A 334 -23.03 41.77 -0.03
CA PRO A 334 -22.95 40.84 1.11
C PRO A 334 -22.15 41.48 2.30
N PRO A 335 -21.71 40.70 3.30
CA PRO A 335 -20.33 40.93 3.75
C PRO A 335 -19.47 39.68 3.95
N LEU A 336 -18.18 39.92 3.68
CA LEU A 336 -16.97 39.11 3.88
C LEU A 336 -16.68 38.84 5.36
N TYR A 337 -16.15 37.65 5.70
CA TYR A 337 -14.94 37.52 6.53
C TYR A 337 -14.31 36.11 6.67
N LYS A 338 -12.98 36.06 6.43
CA LYS A 338 -11.87 35.21 6.98
C LYS A 338 -11.90 33.67 6.82
N SER A 339 -10.78 32.96 6.65
CA SER A 339 -9.39 33.21 7.07
C SER A 339 -8.34 32.62 6.10
N VAL A 340 -7.19 33.29 5.99
CA VAL A 340 -5.98 32.84 5.28
C VAL A 340 -4.94 32.44 6.33
N ARG A 341 -4.36 31.24 6.22
CA ARG A 341 -3.15 30.84 6.95
C ARG A 341 -1.95 31.01 6.02
N THR A 342 -0.99 31.83 6.44
CA THR A 342 0.34 31.95 5.83
C THR A 342 1.35 31.15 6.67
N TYR A 343 2.25 30.42 6.00
CA TYR A 343 3.48 29.91 6.57
C TYR A 343 4.63 30.70 5.92
N THR A 344 5.54 31.21 6.75
CA THR A 344 6.79 31.87 6.33
C THR A 344 7.87 30.83 6.03
N VAL A 345 8.68 31.13 5.01
CA VAL A 345 9.89 30.39 4.59
C VAL A 345 11.00 30.53 5.63
#